data_AF-A0A5E8CGG5-F1
#
_entry.id   AF-A0A5E8CGG5-F1
#
_cell.length_a   1.000
_cell.length_b   1.000
_cell.length_c   1.000
_cell.angle_alpha   90.00
_cell.angle_beta   90.00
_cell.angle_gamma   90.00
#
_symmetry.space_group_name_H-M   'P 1'
#
loop_
_entity.id
_entity.type
_entity.pdbx_description
1 polymer ?
#
loop_
_entity_poly.entity_id
_entity_poly.type
_entity_poly.pdbx_seq_one_letter_code
_entity_poly.pdbx_strand_id
1 'polypeptide(L)'
;MINNYFNSGTDMEIDSCDSPDLSEIKKDLDEIKKGINDVNKTILQKNLNENIIHYGIKCSNCLQLNFKGIRYKCFTCPDYNVCDKCEKMLSFFHDKNHFFLRIHDTFLYNCLSNKQ
;
A
#
# COMPACT_ATOMS: atom_id res chain seq x y z
N MET A 1 42.36 -70.13 -13.85
CA MET A 1 41.40 -69.49 -14.78
C MET A 1 40.85 -68.27 -14.04
N ILE A 2 41.51 -67.11 -14.12
CA ILE A 2 41.32 -66.04 -15.13
C ILE A 2 39.85 -65.58 -15.22
N ASN A 3 39.53 -64.46 -14.55
CA ASN A 3 39.02 -63.17 -15.06
C ASN A 3 38.09 -62.50 -14.03
N ASN A 4 38.49 -61.41 -13.36
CA ASN A 4 38.52 -60.02 -13.85
C ASN A 4 37.23 -59.56 -14.52
N TYR A 5 36.39 -58.86 -13.76
CA TYR A 5 35.76 -57.62 -14.23
C TYR A 5 35.78 -56.60 -13.09
N PHE A 6 36.69 -55.64 -13.26
CA PHE A 6 36.56 -54.29 -12.72
C PHE A 6 35.16 -53.75 -13.04
N ASN A 7 34.48 -53.21 -12.05
CA ASN A 7 33.81 -51.92 -12.22
C ASN A 7 34.23 -51.08 -11.02
N SER A 8 35.18 -50.19 -11.31
CA SER A 8 35.45 -48.97 -10.56
C SER A 8 34.15 -48.17 -10.48
N GLY A 9 33.31 -48.48 -9.50
CA GLY A 9 32.30 -47.55 -9.03
C GLY A 9 33.06 -46.44 -8.33
N THR A 10 33.15 -45.28 -8.97
CA THR A 10 33.50 -44.04 -8.27
C THR A 10 32.64 -43.96 -7.03
N ASP A 11 33.26 -43.71 -5.88
CA ASP A 11 32.55 -43.31 -4.67
C ASP A 11 31.58 -42.20 -5.08
N MET A 12 30.29 -42.52 -5.16
CA MET A 12 29.26 -41.49 -5.23
C MET A 12 29.35 -40.82 -3.87
N GLU A 13 30.07 -39.69 -3.81
CA GLU A 13 29.83 -38.70 -2.78
C GLU A 13 28.32 -38.47 -2.80
N ILE A 14 27.63 -39.02 -1.79
CA ILE A 14 26.28 -38.59 -1.50
C ILE A 14 26.50 -37.15 -1.10
N ASP A 15 26.33 -36.23 -2.05
CA ASP A 15 26.25 -34.80 -1.78
C ASP A 15 25.33 -34.68 -0.58
N SER A 16 25.91 -34.27 0.54
CA SER A 16 25.20 -34.13 1.79
C SER A 16 23.94 -33.34 1.47
N CYS A 17 22.79 -33.96 1.68
CA CYS A 17 21.54 -33.26 1.54
C CYS A 17 21.62 -32.07 2.49
N ASP A 18 21.89 -30.89 1.94
CA ASP A 18 21.98 -29.66 2.69
C ASP A 18 20.57 -29.42 3.24
N SER A 19 20.34 -29.91 4.46
CA SER A 19 19.11 -29.65 5.17
C SER A 19 19.00 -28.13 5.29
N PRO A 20 17.85 -27.52 4.95
CA PRO A 20 17.73 -26.08 4.94
C PRO A 20 18.19 -25.50 6.28
N ASP A 21 19.11 -24.54 6.24
CA ASP A 21 19.63 -23.92 7.46
C ASP A 21 18.47 -23.24 8.20
N LEU A 22 18.31 -23.57 9.48
CA LEU A 22 17.32 -22.96 10.35
C LEU A 22 17.42 -21.42 10.36
N SER A 23 18.62 -20.87 10.09
CA SER A 23 18.82 -19.43 9.94
C SER A 23 18.16 -18.86 8.67
N GLU A 24 18.09 -19.63 7.59
CA GLU A 24 17.47 -19.26 6.32
C GLU A 24 15.95 -19.31 6.44
N ILE A 25 15.40 -20.40 7.02
CA ILE A 25 13.96 -20.52 7.30
C ILE A 25 13.46 -19.36 8.19
N LYS A 26 14.25 -18.93 9.18
CA LYS A 26 13.88 -17.80 10.05
C LYS A 26 13.79 -16.48 9.30
N LYS A 27 14.70 -16.24 8.34
CA LYS A 27 14.66 -15.02 7.49
C LYS A 27 13.39 -15.00 6.66
N ASP A 28 13.07 -16.12 6.01
CA ASP A 28 11.84 -16.25 5.23
C ASP A 28 10.59 -16.00 6.10
N LEU A 29 10.55 -16.54 7.32
CA LEU A 29 9.46 -16.29 8.26
C LEU A 29 9.31 -14.82 8.63
N ASP A 30 10.42 -14.09 8.79
CA ASP A 30 10.39 -12.68 9.13
C ASP A 30 9.98 -11.80 7.93
N GLU A 31 10.39 -12.17 6.72
CA GLU A 31 9.91 -11.55 5.48
C GLU A 31 8.39 -11.77 5.29
N ILE A 32 7.91 -13.00 5.52
CA ILE A 32 6.48 -13.32 5.46
C ILE A 32 5.71 -12.51 6.50
N LYS A 33 6.17 -12.45 7.75
CA LYS A 33 5.53 -11.63 8.81
C LYS A 33 5.47 -10.16 8.42
N LYS A 34 6.54 -9.63 7.84
CA LYS A 34 6.58 -8.25 7.36
C LYS A 34 5.53 -8.03 6.27
N GLY A 35 5.45 -8.92 5.28
CA GLY A 35 4.44 -8.87 4.23
C GLY A 35 3.01 -8.89 4.79
N ILE A 36 2.73 -9.76 5.76
CA ILE A 36 1.43 -9.83 6.44
C ILE A 36 1.09 -8.50 7.13
N ASN A 37 2.05 -7.91 7.84
CA ASN A 37 1.85 -6.63 8.52
C ASN A 37 1.59 -5.48 7.54
N ASP A 38 2.30 -5.43 6.41
CA ASP A 38 2.11 -4.42 5.37
C ASP A 38 0.72 -4.56 4.70
N VAL A 39 0.28 -5.78 4.45
CA VAL A 39 -1.08 -6.07 3.94
C VAL A 39 -2.14 -5.64 4.95
N ASN A 40 -1.99 -6.01 6.24
CA ASN A 40 -2.92 -5.63 7.30
C ASN A 40 -3.03 -4.10 7.43
N LYS A 41 -1.89 -3.40 7.41
CA LYS A 41 -1.85 -1.94 7.43
C LYS A 41 -2.60 -1.32 6.25
N THR A 42 -2.43 -1.89 5.05
CA THR A 42 -3.12 -1.45 3.83
C THR A 42 -4.64 -1.65 3.94
N ILE A 43 -5.08 -2.81 4.44
CA ILE A 43 -6.50 -3.12 4.65
C ILE A 43 -7.12 -2.13 5.66
N LEU A 44 -6.45 -1.88 6.78
CA LEU A 44 -6.91 -0.94 7.80
C LEU A 44 -7.04 0.48 7.23
N GLN A 45 -6.03 0.96 6.50
CA GLN A 45 -6.09 2.28 5.87
C GLN A 45 -7.22 2.39 4.84
N LYS A 46 -7.41 1.37 4.00
CA LYS A 46 -8.50 1.34 3.02
C LYS A 46 -9.87 1.41 3.71
N ASN A 47 -10.08 0.57 4.73
CA ASN A 47 -11.32 0.54 5.51
C ASN A 47 -11.61 1.89 6.19
N LEU A 48 -10.58 2.55 6.75
CA LEU A 48 -10.75 3.87 7.34
C LEU A 48 -11.21 4.88 6.28
N ASN A 49 -10.56 4.92 5.12
CA ASN A 49 -10.88 5.88 4.06
C ASN A 49 -12.29 5.68 3.49
N GLU A 50 -12.74 4.43 3.34
CA GLU A 50 -14.06 4.11 2.79
C GLU A 50 -15.21 4.43 3.77
N ASN A 51 -14.92 4.50 5.07
CA ASN A 51 -15.94 4.74 6.10
C ASN A 51 -16.00 6.18 6.62
N ILE A 52 -14.95 6.98 6.41
CA ILE A 52 -14.94 8.40 6.81
C ILE A 52 -15.82 9.22 5.85
N ILE A 53 -16.65 10.10 6.42
CA ILE A 53 -17.52 11.02 5.69
C ILE A 53 -17.04 12.46 5.92
N HIS A 54 -16.87 13.22 4.84
CA HIS A 54 -16.49 14.63 4.90
C HIS A 54 -17.70 15.56 4.96
N TYR A 55 -18.28 15.71 6.15
CA TYR A 55 -19.46 16.56 6.35
C TYR A 55 -19.22 18.04 6.00
N GLY A 56 -20.21 18.64 5.32
CA GLY A 56 -20.19 20.04 4.90
C GLY A 56 -19.33 20.31 3.66
N ILE A 57 -18.69 19.29 3.09
CA ILE A 57 -17.81 19.44 1.93
C ILE A 57 -18.53 18.97 0.66
N LYS A 58 -18.44 19.79 -0.38
CA LYS A 58 -18.97 19.50 -1.71
C LYS A 58 -17.82 19.24 -2.69
N CYS A 59 -17.94 18.19 -3.50
CA CYS A 59 -17.05 18.01 -4.63
C CYS A 59 -17.32 19.09 -5.69
N SER A 60 -16.29 19.81 -6.12
CA SER A 60 -16.37 20.86 -7.15
C SER A 60 -16.69 20.31 -8.54
N ASN A 61 -16.43 19.02 -8.79
CA ASN A 61 -16.69 18.39 -10.09
C ASN A 61 -18.06 17.72 -10.15
N CYS A 62 -18.32 16.72 -9.30
CA CYS A 62 -19.60 15.97 -9.32
C CYS A 62 -20.69 16.56 -8.43
N LEU A 63 -20.41 17.65 -7.70
CA LEU A 63 -21.34 18.34 -6.80
C LEU A 63 -21.87 17.51 -5.62
N GLN A 64 -21.36 16.29 -5.42
CA GLN A 64 -21.73 15.44 -4.29
C GLN A 64 -21.33 16.10 -2.97
N LEU A 65 -22.29 16.28 -2.07
CA LEU A 65 -22.10 16.69 -0.69
C LEU A 65 -21.81 15.47 0.20
N ASN A 66 -21.05 15.69 1.28
CA ASN A 66 -20.80 14.69 2.33
C ASN A 66 -20.29 13.36 1.75
N PHE A 67 -19.31 13.42 0.85
CA PHE A 67 -18.78 12.22 0.21
C PHE A 67 -17.87 11.41 1.15
N LYS A 68 -17.78 10.11 0.85
CA LYS A 68 -16.85 9.16 1.46
C LYS A 68 -15.56 9.05 0.65
N GLY A 69 -14.52 8.46 1.24
CA GLY A 69 -13.22 8.31 0.60
C GLY A 69 -12.30 9.48 0.92
N ILE A 70 -11.27 9.66 0.10
CA ILE A 70 -10.31 10.74 0.26
C ILE A 70 -10.88 12.06 -0.27
N ARG A 71 -10.64 13.15 0.47
CA ARG A 71 -10.83 14.53 0.01
C ARG A 71 -9.53 15.10 -0.52
N TYR A 72 -9.56 15.61 -1.75
CA TYR A 72 -8.46 16.37 -2.36
C TYR A 72 -8.80 17.85 -2.33
N LYS A 73 -8.12 18.63 -1.49
CA LYS A 73 -8.30 20.09 -1.39
C LYS A 73 -7.18 20.79 -2.14
N CYS A 74 -7.52 21.67 -3.07
CA CYS A 74 -6.51 22.52 -3.72
C CYS A 74 -5.89 23.45 -2.68
N PHE A 75 -4.56 23.55 -2.66
CA PHE A 75 -3.84 24.44 -1.76
C PHE A 75 -3.97 25.91 -2.19
N THR A 76 -4.05 26.15 -3.50
CA THR A 76 -4.12 27.50 -4.09
C THR A 76 -5.55 28.05 -4.12
N CYS A 77 -6.54 27.21 -4.40
CA CYS A 77 -7.94 27.63 -4.54
C CYS A 77 -8.72 27.38 -3.24
N PRO A 78 -9.27 28.43 -2.58
CA PRO A 78 -9.88 28.32 -1.25
C PRO A 78 -10.98 27.23 -1.13
N ASP A 79 -11.85 27.14 -2.14
CA ASP A 79 -13.06 26.31 -2.09
C ASP A 79 -13.05 25.13 -3.09
N TYR A 80 -11.90 24.81 -3.68
CA TYR A 80 -11.82 23.73 -4.65
C TYR A 80 -11.51 22.39 -3.96
N ASN A 81 -12.50 21.51 -3.94
CA ASN A 81 -12.45 20.22 -3.25
C ASN A 81 -12.92 19.13 -4.19
N VAL A 82 -12.22 18.01 -4.24
CA VAL A 82 -12.55 16.91 -5.14
C VAL A 82 -12.60 15.61 -4.36
N CYS A 83 -13.62 14.78 -4.62
CA CYS A 83 -13.74 13.47 -4.01
C CYS A 83 -12.85 12.44 -4.72
N ASP A 84 -12.60 11.32 -4.06
CA ASP A 84 -11.76 10.22 -4.58
C ASP A 84 -12.15 9.74 -5.98
N LYS A 85 -13.45 9.72 -6.30
CA LYS A 85 -13.95 9.31 -7.62
C LYS A 85 -13.58 10.30 -8.73
N CYS A 86 -13.46 11.58 -8.42
CA CYS A 86 -13.20 12.64 -9.37
C CYS A 86 -11.72 13.04 -9.45
N GLU A 87 -10.86 12.50 -8.58
CA GLU A 87 -9.43 12.79 -8.58
C GLU A 87 -8.75 12.43 -9.90
N LYS A 88 -9.12 11.30 -10.53
CA LYS A 88 -8.57 10.89 -11.83
C LYS A 88 -8.84 11.89 -12.96
N MET A 89 -9.86 12.74 -12.77
CA MET A 89 -10.29 13.74 -13.74
C MET A 89 -9.70 15.12 -13.45
N LEU A 90 -8.98 15.29 -12.34
CA LEU A 90 -8.50 16.58 -11.83
C LEU A 90 -7.67 17.36 -12.86
N SER A 91 -6.78 16.66 -13.58
CA SER A 91 -5.92 17.25 -14.61
C SER A 91 -6.67 17.77 -15.84
N PHE A 92 -7.94 17.38 -16.02
CA PHE A 92 -8.79 17.86 -17.11
C PHE A 92 -9.64 19.08 -16.71
N PHE A 93 -9.98 19.21 -15.42
CA PHE A 93 -10.93 20.23 -14.93
C PHE A 93 -10.32 21.24 -13.96
N HIS A 94 -9.02 21.15 -13.68
CA HIS A 94 -8.30 22.09 -12.83
C HIS A 94 -6.86 22.30 -13.31
N ASP A 95 -6.24 23.40 -12.90
CA ASP A 95 -4.85 23.68 -13.22
C ASP A 95 -3.93 22.58 -12.66
N LYS A 96 -3.16 21.96 -13.55
CA LYS A 96 -2.18 20.92 -13.22
C LYS A 96 -0.99 21.42 -12.39
N ASN A 97 -0.78 22.74 -12.35
CA ASN A 97 0.27 23.37 -11.55
C ASN A 97 -0.16 23.61 -10.09
N HIS A 98 -1.43 23.42 -9.77
CA HIS A 98 -1.92 23.56 -8.40
C HIS A 98 -1.65 22.28 -7.60
N PHE A 99 -1.18 22.45 -6.36
CA PHE A 99 -0.95 21.34 -5.44
C PHE A 99 -2.23 20.97 -4.70
N PHE A 100 -2.42 19.68 -4.46
CA PHE A 100 -3.58 19.15 -3.76
C PHE A 100 -3.17 18.44 -2.48
N LEU A 101 -3.83 18.82 -1.38
CA LEU A 101 -3.73 18.13 -0.10
C LEU A 101 -4.62 16.90 -0.11
N ARG A 102 -4.03 15.76 0.28
CA ARG A 102 -4.75 14.49 0.47
C ARG A 102 -5.25 14.40 1.90
N ILE A 103 -6.54 14.66 2.11
CA ILE A 103 -7.18 14.73 3.43
C ILE A 103 -8.03 13.48 3.65
N HIS A 104 -7.62 12.66 4.61
CA HIS A 104 -8.33 11.43 5.00
C HIS A 104 -9.53 11.70 5.89
N ASP A 105 -9.42 12.67 6.78
CA ASP A 105 -10.49 13.06 7.71
C ASP A 105 -10.52 14.58 7.82
N THR A 106 -11.67 15.17 7.45
CA THR A 106 -11.84 16.63 7.50
C THR A 106 -11.96 17.13 8.94
N PHE A 107 -12.53 16.34 9.85
CA PHE A 107 -12.63 16.71 11.25
C PHE A 107 -11.23 16.82 11.86
N LEU A 108 -10.41 15.79 11.70
CA LEU A 108 -9.03 15.81 12.20
C LEU A 108 -8.18 16.89 11.55
N TYR A 109 -8.30 17.07 10.22
CA TYR A 109 -7.61 18.14 9.51
C TYR A 109 -7.94 19.52 10.12
N ASN A 110 -9.24 19.82 10.31
CA ASN A 110 -9.65 21.09 10.92
C ASN A 110 -9.13 21.24 12.36
N CYS A 111 -9.20 20.18 13.18
CA CYS A 111 -8.67 20.21 14.54
C CYS A 111 -7.17 20.50 14.61
N LEU A 112 -6.39 20.01 13.65
CA LEU A 112 -4.95 20.24 13.58
C LEU A 112 -4.62 21.62 12.99
N SER A 113 -5.37 22.06 11.98
CA SER A 113 -5.18 23.37 11.36
C SER A 113 -5.54 24.54 12.27
N ASN A 114 -6.49 24.35 13.19
CA ASN A 114 -6.93 25.39 14.13
C ASN A 114 -6.05 25.52 15.39
N LYS A 115 -4.94 24.77 15.48
CA LYS A 115 -3.97 24.83 16.59
C LYS A 115 -2.76 25.72 16.31
N GLN A 116 -2.77 26.47 15.21
CA GLN A 116 -1.73 27.46 14.87
C GLN A 116 -2.20 28.86 15.21
#